data_AF-A0A392TFH5-F1
#
_entry.id   AF-A0A392TFH5-F1
#
_cell.length_a   1.000
_cell.length_b   1.000
_cell.length_c   1.000
_cell.angle_alpha   90.00
_cell.angle_beta   90.00
_cell.angle_gamma   90.00
#
_symmetry.space_group_name_H-M   'P 1'
#
loop_
_entity.id
_entity.type
_entity.pdbx_description
1 polymer ?
#
loop_
_entity_poly.entity_id
_entity_poly.type
_entity_poly.pdbx_seq_one_letter_code
_entity_poly.pdbx_strand_id
1 'polypeptide(L)' 'MELEGLKPNYVTWTSLLSSHARCGLYDETMEFFKSMRTKEIEISAEAIAVVLSVCADMGGVQRGKEIHG' A
#
# COMPACT_ATOMS: atom_id res chain seq x y z
N MET A 1 -3.68 -14.87 -4.77
CA MET A 1 -3.23 -15.34 -3.45
C MET A 1 -4.31 -16.14 -2.70
N GLU A 2 -5.61 -16.00 -2.97
CA GLU A 2 -6.67 -16.71 -2.22
C GLU A 2 -6.96 -18.14 -2.72
N LEU A 3 -6.01 -18.83 -3.36
CA LEU A 3 -6.27 -20.08 -4.09
C LEU A 3 -5.86 -21.38 -3.35
N GLU A 4 -5.37 -21.33 -2.11
CA GLU A 4 -4.88 -22.55 -1.42
C GLU A 4 -5.28 -22.67 0.07
N GLY A 5 -6.53 -22.35 0.43
CA GLY A 5 -7.05 -22.57 1.81
C GLY A 5 -6.37 -21.74 2.92
N LEU A 6 -5.30 -21.00 2.61
CA LEU A 6 -4.62 -20.06 3.46
C LEU A 6 -5.31 -18.70 3.39
N LYS A 7 -5.86 -18.25 4.53
CA LYS A 7 -6.45 -16.92 4.66
C LYS A 7 -5.34 -15.89 4.93
N PRO A 8 -5.13 -14.90 4.04
CA PRO A 8 -4.15 -13.85 4.27
C PRO A 8 -4.44 -13.07 5.57
N ASN A 9 -3.41 -12.81 6.38
CA ASN A 9 -3.51 -12.04 7.61
C ASN A 9 -2.78 -10.69 7.49
N TYR A 10 -2.78 -9.89 8.57
CA TYR A 10 -2.15 -8.57 8.55
C TYR A 10 -0.68 -8.60 8.11
N VAL A 11 0.07 -9.67 8.42
CA VAL A 11 1.48 -9.82 8.03
C VAL A 11 1.58 -10.01 6.51
N THR A 12 0.76 -10.88 5.92
CA THR A 12 0.71 -11.09 4.46
C THR A 12 0.41 -9.79 3.72
N TRP A 13 -0.58 -9.04 4.19
CA TRP A 13 -0.97 -7.77 3.56
C TRP A 13 0.05 -6.66 3.77
N THR A 14 0.63 -6.53 4.96
CA THR A 14 1.70 -5.56 5.23
C THR A 14 2.91 -5.82 4.31
N SER A 15 3.23 -7.10 4.08
CA SER A 15 4.29 -7.50 3.15
C SER A 15 3.96 -7.13 1.71
N LEU A 16 2.70 -7.29 1.30
CA LEU A 16 2.19 -6.90 -0.03
C LEU A 16 2.27 -5.39 -0.24
N LEU A 17 1.85 -4.59 0.75
CA LEU A 17 1.96 -3.13 0.71
C LEU A 17 3.43 -2.71 0.57
N SER A 18 4.31 -3.26 1.41
CA SER A 18 5.73 -2.91 1.43
C SER A 18 6.44 -3.24 0.11
N SER A 19 6.10 -4.36 -0.52
CA SER A 19 6.71 -4.75 -1.79
C SER A 19 6.27 -3.84 -2.93
N HIS A 20 4.98 -3.49 -3.01
CA HIS A 20 4.45 -2.63 -4.06
C HIS A 20 4.92 -1.18 -3.90
N ALA A 21 4.93 -0.66 -2.68
CA ALA A 21 5.46 0.66 -2.37
C ALA A 21 6.91 0.82 -2.87
N ARG A 22 7.78 -0.17 -2.59
CA ARG A 22 9.18 -0.15 -3.05
C ARG A 22 9.33 -0.23 -4.56
N CYS A 23 8.37 -0.83 -5.26
CA CYS A 23 8.36 -0.89 -6.72
C CYS A 23 7.79 0.38 -7.39
N GLY A 24 7.37 1.38 -6.60
CA GLY A 24 6.72 2.58 -7.15
C GLY A 24 5.25 2.36 -7.56
N LEU A 25 4.67 1.21 -7.22
CA LEU A 25 3.29 0.81 -7.56
C LEU A 25 2.32 1.43 -6.56
N TYR A 26 2.25 2.75 -6.56
CA TYR A 26 1.57 3.54 -5.53
C TYR A 26 0.06 3.35 -5.55
N ASP A 27 -0.55 3.38 -6.74
CA ASP A 27 -2.00 3.19 -6.89
C ASP A 27 -2.43 1.79 -6.43
N GLU A 28 -1.69 0.75 -6.80
CA GLU A 28 -1.93 -0.63 -6.34
C GLU A 28 -1.74 -0.76 -4.83
N THR A 29 -0.74 -0.09 -4.26
CA THR A 29 -0.53 -0.07 -2.81
C THR A 29 -1.75 0.53 -2.09
N MET A 30 -2.32 1.62 -2.61
CA MET A 30 -3.52 2.25 -2.05
C MET A 30 -4.75 1.35 -2.16
N GLU A 31 -4.93 0.67 -3.30
CA GLU A 31 -6.03 -0.28 -3.49
C GLU A 31 -5.91 -1.51 -2.57
N PHE A 32 -4.70 -2.03 -2.34
CA PHE A 32 -4.50 -3.10 -1.36
C PHE A 32 -4.82 -2.66 0.07
N PHE A 33 -4.41 -1.45 0.46
CA PHE A 33 -4.74 -0.92 1.78
C PHE A 33 -6.26 -0.75 1.96
N LYS A 34 -6.95 -0.25 0.93
CA LYS A 34 -8.42 -0.18 0.91
C LYS A 34 -9.07 -1.56 1.00
N SER A 35 -8.48 -2.57 0.36
CA SER A 35 -8.93 -3.95 0.47
C SER A 35 -8.76 -4.51 1.88
N MET A 36 -7.64 -4.25 2.57
CA MET A 36 -7.46 -4.61 3.99
C MET A 36 -8.58 -4.03 4.86
N ARG A 37 -8.90 -2.74 4.68
CA ARG A 37 -9.98 -2.06 5.41
C ARG A 37 -11.34 -2.68 5.14
N THR A 38 -11.65 -2.94 3.87
CA THR A 38 -12.94 -3.54 3.46
C THR A 38 -13.09 -4.97 3.96
N LYS A 39 -11.99 -5.73 4.04
CA LYS A 39 -11.95 -7.11 4.55
C LYS A 39 -11.84 -7.19 6.08
N GLU A 40 -11.87 -6.05 6.78
CA GLU A 40 -11.73 -5.94 8.24
C GLU A 40 -10.48 -6.67 8.79
N ILE A 41 -9.40 -6.63 8.01
CA ILE A 41 -8.11 -7.18 8.42
C ILE A 41 -7.43 -6.16 9.33
N GLU A 42 -6.89 -6.63 10.45
CA GLU A 42 -6.13 -5.80 11.38
C GLU A 42 -5.05 -5.00 10.62
N ILE A 43 -4.99 -3.70 10.89
CA ILE A 43 -4.02 -2.79 10.30
C ILE A 43 -2.92 -2.55 11.34
N SER A 44 -1.71 -3.02 11.03
CA SER A 44 -0.53 -2.81 11.86
C SER A 44 0.01 -1.38 11.71
N ALA A 45 0.79 -0.92 12.69
CA ALA A 45 1.53 0.34 12.59
C ALA A 45 2.47 0.38 11.36
N GLU A 46 3.06 -0.77 11.01
CA GLU A 46 3.91 -0.94 9.84
C GLU A 46 3.12 -0.70 8.53
N ALA A 47 1.92 -1.27 8.41
CA ALA A 47 1.06 -1.04 7.24
C ALA A 47 0.70 0.45 7.08
N ILE A 48 0.44 1.15 8.19
CA ILE A 48 0.18 2.59 8.18
C ILE A 48 1.41 3.36 7.73
N ALA A 49 2.60 3.02 8.25
CA ALA A 49 3.85 3.68 7.88
C ALA A 49 4.14 3.58 6.38
N VAL A 50 3.93 2.40 5.78
CA VAL A 50 4.09 2.17 4.34
C VAL A 50 3.12 3.03 3.52
N VAL A 51 1.85 3.10 3.92
CA VAL A 51 0.85 3.88 3.19
C VAL A 51 1.15 5.38 3.30
N LEU A 52 1.60 5.85 4.46
CA LEU A 52 2.00 7.25 4.64
C LEU A 52 3.20 7.63 3.77
N SER A 53 4.21 6.75 3.62
CA SER A 53 5.33 7.03 2.73
C SER A 53 4.88 7.13 1.28
N VAL A 54 4.00 6.23 0.83
CA VAL A 54 3.41 6.26 -0.51
C VAL A 54 2.62 7.55 -0.76
N CYS A 55 1.83 8.02 0.21
CA CYS A 55 1.12 9.30 0.10
C CYS A 55 2.09 10.49 -0.05
N ALA A 56 3.20 10.50 0.69
CA ALA A 56 4.21 11.54 0.58
C ALA A 56 4.89 11.53 -0.79
N ASP A 57 5.24 10.34 -1.30
CA ASP A 57 5.89 10.18 -2.60
C ASP A 57 4.96 10.59 -3.75
N MET A 58 3.69 10.18 -3.74
CA MET A 58 2.70 10.62 -4.72
C MET A 58 2.52 12.14 -4.73
N GLY A 59 2.48 12.77 -3.54
CA GLY A 59 2.42 14.22 -3.41
C GLY A 59 3.67 14.91 -3.98
N GLY A 60 4.85 14.32 -3.76
CA GLY A 60 6.12 14.78 -4.34
C GLY A 60 6.14 14.68 -5.87
N VAL A 61 5.68 13.56 -6.43
CA VAL A 61 5.57 13.35 -7.88
C VAL A 61 4.62 14.38 -8.51
N GLN A 62 3.46 14.63 -7.90
CA GLN A 62 2.51 15.62 -8.40
C GLN A 62 3.12 17.03 -8.45
N ARG A 63 3.81 17.45 -7.38
CA ARG A 63 4.52 18.74 -7.34
C ARG A 63 5.66 18.82 -8.36
N GLY A 64 6.41 17.74 -8.56
CA GLY A 64 7.47 17.70 -9.57
C GLY A 64 6.94 17.94 -10.99
N LYS A 65 5.77 17.36 -11.31
CA LYS A 65 5.09 17.58 -12.59
C LYS A 65 4.66 19.04 -12.78
N GLU A 66 4.20 19.71 -11.72
CA GLU A 66 3.80 21.13 -11.77
C GLU A 66 4.98 22.06 -12.06
N ILE A 67 6.18 21.74 -11.57
CA ILE A 67 7.39 22.55 -11.78
C ILE A 67 8.02 22.27 -13.14
N HIS A 68 8.13 20.99 -13.52
CA HIS A 68 8.85 20.57 -14.71
C HIS A 68 8.03 20.61 -16.00
N GLY A 69 6.69 20.69 -15.89
CA GLY A 69 5.73 20.59 -16.99
C GLY A 69 6.09 21.38 -18.24
#